data_AF-A0A4Y2H153-F1
#
_entry.id   AF-A0A4Y2H153-F1
#
_cell.length_a   1.000
_cell.length_b   1.000
_cell.length_c   1.000
_cell.angle_alpha   90.00
_cell.angle_beta   90.00
_cell.angle_gamma   90.00
#
_symmetry.space_group_name_H-M   'P 1'
#
loop_
_entity.id
_entity.type
_entity.pdbx_description
1 polymer ?
#
loop_
_entity_poly.entity_id
_entity_poly.type
_entity_poly.pdbx_seq_one_letter_code
_entity_poly.pdbx_strand_id
1 'polypeptide(L)'
;MSISLLNGKISILKEELENRRRDRVEELEQSRVIKDVRTYDDILQEPKALRMPTETIKEIHSETIFPLKEDTPDDTKTKLQKKIKPTKLKLGLKDVRKLKKGNLMIHCDTKRDVDILKIEFETNESLRKD
;
A
#
# COMPACT_ATOMS: atom_id res chain seq x y z
N MET A 1 28.97 60.64 -24.98
CA MET A 1 27.55 60.71 -24.59
C MET A 1 27.43 61.72 -23.46
N SER A 2 26.49 62.67 -23.53
CA SER A 2 26.29 63.65 -22.46
C SER A 2 25.62 63.01 -21.24
N ILE A 3 25.91 63.51 -20.04
CA ILE A 3 25.31 63.06 -18.78
C ILE A 3 23.78 63.17 -18.82
N SER A 4 23.26 64.21 -19.48
CA SER A 4 21.82 64.39 -19.71
C SER A 4 21.18 63.24 -20.49
N LEU A 5 21.87 62.75 -21.53
CA LEU A 5 21.39 61.63 -22.34
C LEU A 5 21.39 60.31 -21.55
N LEU A 6 22.39 60.12 -20.69
CA LEU A 6 22.47 58.94 -19.82
C LEU A 6 21.37 58.93 -18.77
N ASN A 7 21.11 60.08 -18.13
CA ASN A 7 20.03 60.23 -17.15
C ASN A 7 18.65 60.02 -17.77
N GLY A 8 18.42 60.49 -19.00
CA GLY A 8 17.19 60.20 -19.74
C GLY A 8 16.97 58.70 -19.97
N LYS A 9 18.02 57.97 -20.39
CA LYS A 9 17.95 56.51 -20.58
C LYS A 9 17.67 55.75 -19.29
N ILE A 10 18.26 56.18 -18.16
CA ILE A 10 18.00 55.58 -16.85
C ILE A 10 16.54 55.78 -16.42
N SER A 11 15.96 56.95 -16.72
CA SER A 11 14.55 57.23 -16.39
C SER A 11 13.61 56.28 -17.14
N ILE A 12 13.84 56.10 -18.44
CA ILE A 12 13.03 55.22 -19.30
C ILE A 12 13.14 53.76 -18.82
N LEU A 13 14.34 53.29 -18.51
CA LEU A 13 14.55 51.92 -18.02
C LEU A 13 13.89 51.66 -16.66
N LYS A 14 13.85 52.67 -15.78
CA LYS A 14 13.15 52.56 -14.50
C LYS A 14 11.63 52.44 -14.68
N GLU A 15 11.07 53.22 -15.59
CA GLU A 15 9.64 53.18 -15.91
C GLU A 15 9.24 51.84 -16.55
N GLU A 16 10.03 51.33 -17.49
CA GLU A 16 9.79 50.02 -18.12
C GLU A 16 9.89 48.87 -17.10
N LEU A 17 10.85 48.93 -16.18
CA LEU A 17 10.98 47.93 -15.12
C LEU A 17 9.77 47.91 -14.20
N GLU A 18 9.22 49.08 -13.88
CA GLU A 18 8.06 49.20 -13.01
C GLU A 18 6.76 48.75 -13.69
N ASN A 19 6.62 49.02 -15.00
CA ASN A 19 5.54 48.45 -15.82
C ASN A 19 5.58 46.91 -15.80
N ARG A 20 6.74 46.32 -16.07
CA ARG A 20 6.91 44.85 -16.04
C ARG A 20 6.62 44.24 -14.66
N ARG A 21 6.86 44.98 -13.57
CA ARG A 21 6.49 44.53 -12.22
C ARG A 21 4.98 44.52 -12.01
N ARG A 22 4.28 45.55 -12.48
CA ARG A 22 2.80 45.59 -12.44
C ARG A 22 2.19 44.45 -13.24
N ASP A 23 2.67 44.23 -14.47
CA ASP A 23 2.17 43.16 -15.33
C ASP A 23 2.36 41.78 -14.68
N ARG A 24 3.52 41.52 -14.05
CA ARG A 24 3.76 40.26 -13.31
C ARG A 24 2.87 40.09 -12.08
N VAL A 25 2.52 41.18 -11.39
CA VAL A 25 1.62 41.13 -10.24
C VAL A 25 0.20 40.80 -10.72
N GLU A 26 -0.28 41.42 -11.80
CA GLU A 26 -1.56 41.08 -12.42
C GLU A 26 -1.59 39.62 -12.92
N GLU A 27 -0.52 39.14 -13.54
CA GLU A 27 -0.40 37.76 -14.01
C GLU A 27 -0.39 36.74 -12.84
N LEU A 28 0.27 37.09 -11.72
CA LEU A 28 0.27 36.28 -10.50
C LEU A 28 -1.09 36.30 -9.77
N GLU A 29 -1.80 37.42 -9.77
CA GLU A 29 -3.16 37.49 -9.22
C GLU A 29 -4.15 36.71 -10.09
N GLN A 30 -4.07 36.81 -11.41
CA GLN A 30 -4.87 35.99 -12.33
C GLN A 30 -4.55 34.49 -12.22
N SER A 31 -3.27 34.12 -12.06
CA SER A 31 -2.86 32.73 -11.84
C SER A 31 -3.34 32.15 -10.50
N ARG A 32 -3.51 32.98 -9.47
CA ARG A 32 -4.11 32.55 -8.19
C ARG A 32 -5.62 32.33 -8.27
N VAL A 33 -6.31 32.89 -9.27
CA VAL A 33 -7.76 32.72 -9.46
C VAL A 33 -8.10 31.37 -10.10
N ILE A 34 -7.13 30.64 -10.66
CA ILE A 34 -7.37 29.31 -11.25
C ILE A 34 -6.50 28.26 -10.54
N LYS A 35 -6.91 27.89 -9.32
CA LYS A 35 -6.53 26.61 -8.73
C LYS A 35 -7.77 25.95 -8.12
N ASP A 36 -8.40 25.10 -8.93
CA ASP A 36 -9.14 23.91 -8.53
C ASP A 36 -10.00 24.02 -7.27
N VAL A 37 -11.06 24.82 -7.32
CA VAL A 37 -12.23 24.53 -6.49
C VAL A 37 -13.06 23.50 -7.25
N ARG A 38 -12.70 22.23 -7.13
CA ARG A 38 -13.61 21.14 -7.53
C ARG A 38 -14.87 21.27 -6.68
N THR A 39 -16.01 21.46 -7.34
CA THR A 39 -17.29 21.44 -6.65
C THR A 39 -17.70 20.00 -6.34
N TYR A 40 -18.62 19.83 -5.39
CA TYR A 40 -19.10 18.49 -5.00
C TYR A 40 -19.68 17.71 -6.20
N ASP A 41 -20.30 18.42 -7.14
CA ASP A 41 -20.90 17.84 -8.35
C ASP A 41 -19.83 17.32 -9.33
N ASP A 42 -18.67 17.97 -9.42
CA ASP A 42 -17.56 17.53 -10.27
C ASP A 42 -16.99 16.16 -9.83
N ILE A 43 -17.02 15.89 -8.52
CA ILE A 43 -16.56 14.61 -7.93
C ILE A 43 -17.58 13.50 -8.22
N LEU A 44 -18.87 13.81 -8.20
CA LEU A 44 -19.93 12.83 -8.45
C LEU A 44 -20.05 12.43 -9.92
N GLN A 45 -19.56 13.27 -10.84
CA GLN A 45 -19.56 13.00 -12.28
C GLN A 45 -18.30 12.28 -12.79
N GLU A 46 -17.33 11.92 -11.95
CA GLU A 46 -16.17 11.17 -12.43
C GLU A 46 -16.59 9.88 -13.13
N PRO A 47 -16.16 9.66 -14.39
CA PRO A 47 -16.56 8.49 -15.15
C PRO A 47 -16.06 7.23 -14.45
N LYS A 48 -16.99 6.30 -14.21
CA LYS A 48 -16.75 4.96 -13.60
C LYS A 48 -15.60 4.16 -14.23
N ALA A 49 -15.06 4.60 -15.36
CA ALA A 49 -13.92 4.01 -16.07
C ALA A 49 -12.57 4.18 -15.35
N LEU A 50 -12.42 5.13 -14.41
CA LEU A 50 -11.22 5.27 -13.56
C LEU A 50 -11.29 4.45 -12.27
N ARG A 51 -12.38 3.69 -12.05
CA ARG A 51 -12.37 2.66 -11.02
C ARG A 51 -11.42 1.56 -11.49
N MET A 52 -10.21 1.57 -10.93
CA MET A 52 -9.34 0.39 -10.94
C MET A 52 -10.21 -0.85 -10.69
N PRO A 53 -10.07 -1.93 -11.47
CA PRO A 53 -10.80 -3.15 -11.18
C PRO A 53 -10.55 -3.48 -9.72
N THR A 54 -11.63 -3.55 -8.93
CA THR A 54 -11.56 -4.04 -7.57
C THR A 54 -10.99 -5.44 -7.69
N GLU A 55 -9.69 -5.59 -7.43
CA GLU A 55 -9.10 -6.90 -7.28
C GLU A 55 -9.98 -7.60 -6.25
N THR A 56 -10.70 -8.62 -6.69
CA THR A 56 -11.52 -9.43 -5.80
C THR A 56 -10.58 -9.89 -4.70
N ILE A 57 -10.67 -9.29 -3.51
CA ILE A 57 -9.79 -9.63 -2.38
C ILE A 57 -10.09 -11.09 -2.11
N LYS A 58 -9.22 -11.98 -2.59
CA LYS A 58 -9.38 -13.41 -2.37
C LYS A 58 -9.36 -13.60 -0.86
N GLU A 59 -10.42 -14.19 -0.32
CA GLU A 59 -10.48 -14.47 1.11
C GLU A 59 -9.29 -15.36 1.48
N ILE A 60 -8.37 -14.82 2.29
CA ILE A 60 -7.21 -15.56 2.78
C ILE A 60 -7.61 -16.17 4.10
N HIS A 61 -7.66 -17.49 4.15
CA HIS A 61 -7.84 -18.21 5.41
C HIS A 61 -6.47 -18.47 6.01
N SER A 62 -6.21 -17.86 7.17
CA SER A 62 -4.92 -18.01 7.85
C SER A 62 -5.04 -17.95 9.35
N GLU A 63 -4.17 -18.70 10.03
CA GLU A 63 -4.09 -18.70 11.49
C GLU A 63 -2.62 -18.73 11.94
N THR A 64 -2.37 -18.18 13.12
CA THR A 64 -1.04 -18.21 13.74
C THR A 64 -0.91 -19.41 14.66
N ILE A 65 0.18 -20.14 14.51
CA ILE A 65 0.60 -21.24 15.38
C ILE A 65 1.91 -20.89 16.09
N PHE A 66 2.07 -21.45 17.29
CA PHE A 66 3.17 -21.16 18.19
C PHE A 66 3.99 -22.43 18.47
N PRO A 67 5.02 -22.70 17.66
CA PRO A 67 5.94 -23.82 17.91
C PRO A 67 6.74 -23.58 19.20
N LEU A 68 7.11 -24.64 19.93
CA LEU A 68 7.91 -24.51 21.16
C LEU A 68 9.40 -24.29 20.87
N LYS A 69 9.85 -24.67 19.67
CA LYS A 69 11.20 -24.40 19.15
C LYS A 69 11.12 -23.46 17.95
N GLU A 70 12.23 -22.81 17.63
CA GLU A 70 12.33 -22.08 16.36
C GLU A 70 12.34 -23.07 15.20
N ASP A 71 11.16 -23.40 14.72
CA ASP A 71 10.97 -24.15 13.48
C ASP A 71 11.04 -23.23 12.27
N THR A 72 11.60 -23.75 11.17
CA THR A 72 11.48 -23.09 9.87
C THR A 72 10.10 -23.35 9.26
N PRO A 73 9.57 -22.44 8.44
CA PRO A 73 8.27 -22.64 7.79
C PRO A 73 8.18 -23.94 6.98
N ASP A 74 9.26 -24.32 6.31
CA ASP A 74 9.32 -25.55 5.49
C ASP A 74 9.30 -26.81 6.35
N ASP A 75 9.98 -26.80 7.49
CA ASP A 75 9.94 -27.91 8.46
C ASP A 75 8.53 -28.10 8.99
N THR A 76 7.87 -27.03 9.42
CA THR A 76 6.49 -27.09 9.91
C THR A 76 5.50 -27.51 8.83
N LYS A 77 5.65 -27.01 7.59
CA LYS A 77 4.83 -27.45 6.46
C LYS A 77 4.97 -28.95 6.23
N THR A 78 6.20 -29.45 6.25
CA THR A 78 6.51 -30.89 6.08
C THR A 78 5.98 -31.73 7.25
N LYS A 79 6.13 -31.27 8.50
CA LYS A 79 5.62 -31.93 9.70
C LYS A 79 4.09 -32.04 9.67
N LEU A 80 3.39 -30.94 9.34
CA LEU A 80 1.94 -30.93 9.18
C LEU A 80 1.48 -31.90 8.08
N GLN A 81 2.13 -31.90 6.93
CA GLN A 81 1.79 -32.81 5.83
C GLN A 81 2.08 -34.29 6.14
N LYS A 82 3.15 -34.60 6.87
CA LYS A 82 3.52 -35.98 7.23
C LYS A 82 2.64 -36.55 8.34
N LYS A 83 2.40 -35.77 9.39
CA LYS A 83 1.74 -36.26 10.62
C LYS A 83 0.24 -36.39 10.42
N ILE A 84 -0.34 -35.47 9.66
CA ILE A 84 -1.77 -35.45 9.40
C ILE A 84 -1.98 -36.25 8.11
N LYS A 85 -2.48 -37.49 8.25
CA LYS A 85 -2.54 -38.47 7.14
C LYS A 85 -3.22 -37.90 5.88
N PRO A 86 -2.72 -38.18 4.66
CA PRO A 86 -3.33 -37.73 3.40
C PRO A 86 -4.81 -38.10 3.24
N THR A 87 -5.24 -39.23 3.82
CA THR A 87 -6.62 -39.73 3.73
C THR A 87 -7.64 -38.86 4.48
N LYS A 88 -7.20 -38.07 5.47
CA LYS A 88 -8.04 -37.08 6.17
C LYS A 88 -7.95 -35.70 5.52
N LEU A 89 -7.10 -35.55 4.50
CA LEU A 89 -6.39 -34.31 4.25
C LEU A 89 -6.24 -34.05 2.75
N LYS A 90 -7.38 -33.80 2.11
CA LYS A 90 -7.42 -32.86 1.00
C LYS A 90 -7.50 -31.41 1.54
N LEU A 91 -6.97 -31.14 2.75
CA LEU A 91 -6.91 -29.78 3.30
C LEU A 91 -5.96 -28.98 2.42
N GLY A 92 -6.43 -27.84 1.95
CA GLY A 92 -5.70 -27.02 0.99
C GLY A 92 -4.61 -26.18 1.64
N LEU A 93 -3.64 -26.80 2.34
CA LEU A 93 -2.50 -26.08 2.91
C LEU A 93 -1.66 -25.48 1.78
N LYS A 94 -1.76 -24.16 1.60
CA LYS A 94 -1.04 -23.42 0.57
C LYS A 94 0.38 -23.12 0.99
N ASP A 95 0.50 -22.50 2.16
CA ASP A 95 1.73 -21.85 2.57
C ASP A 95 1.87 -21.81 4.10
N VAL A 96 3.11 -21.76 4.56
CA VAL A 96 3.47 -21.52 5.96
C VAL A 96 4.49 -20.39 5.95
N ARG A 97 4.28 -19.36 6.76
CA ARG A 97 5.14 -18.15 6.78
C ARG A 97 5.67 -17.89 8.17
N LYS A 98 6.93 -17.49 8.27
CA LYS A 98 7.51 -17.02 9.54
C LYS A 98 7.00 -15.62 9.87
N LEU A 99 6.48 -15.45 11.08
CA LEU A 99 6.11 -14.16 11.65
C LEU A 99 7.23 -13.65 12.57
N LYS A 100 7.14 -12.37 12.95
CA LYS A 100 8.05 -11.77 13.94
C LYS A 100 7.93 -12.54 15.27
N LYS A 101 9.06 -12.71 15.98
CA LYS A 101 9.19 -13.44 17.26
C LYS A 101 9.10 -14.97 17.19
N GLY A 102 9.37 -15.59 16.03
CA GLY A 102 9.48 -17.05 15.92
C GLY A 102 8.14 -17.78 15.74
N ASN A 103 7.03 -17.04 15.64
CA ASN A 103 5.72 -17.62 15.36
C ASN A 103 5.59 -17.99 13.87
N LEU A 104 4.65 -18.86 13.54
CA LEU A 104 4.37 -19.27 12.17
C LEU A 104 2.91 -19.00 11.82
N MET A 105 2.65 -18.63 10.57
CA MET A 105 1.31 -18.42 10.03
C MET A 105 1.03 -19.48 8.98
N ILE A 106 -0.06 -20.21 9.14
CA ILE A 106 -0.53 -21.22 8.17
C ILE A 106 -1.60 -20.60 7.27
N HIS A 107 -1.54 -20.87 5.97
CA HIS A 107 -2.50 -20.41 4.98
C HIS A 107 -3.18 -21.60 4.30
N CYS A 108 -4.52 -21.62 4.27
CA CYS A 108 -5.27 -22.67 3.58
C CYS A 108 -6.32 -22.15 2.58
N ASP A 109 -6.85 -23.07 1.77
CA ASP A 109 -7.95 -22.83 0.84
C ASP A 109 -9.29 -22.53 1.51
N THR A 110 -9.54 -23.06 2.70
CA THR A 110 -10.80 -22.85 3.43
C THR A 110 -10.55 -22.55 4.91
N LYS A 111 -11.47 -21.82 5.55
CA LYS A 111 -11.41 -21.57 7.00
C LYS A 111 -11.42 -22.86 7.82
N ARG A 112 -12.25 -23.82 7.42
CA ARG A 112 -12.35 -25.13 8.06
C ARG A 112 -10.99 -25.85 8.09
N ASP A 113 -10.24 -25.77 7.00
CA ASP A 113 -8.93 -26.41 6.90
C ASP A 113 -7.93 -25.79 7.88
N VAL A 114 -7.94 -24.45 7.99
CA VAL A 114 -7.12 -23.72 8.95
C VAL A 114 -7.46 -24.11 10.38
N ASP A 115 -8.74 -24.16 10.73
CA ASP A 115 -9.19 -24.51 12.07
C ASP A 115 -8.78 -25.94 12.45
N ILE A 116 -8.93 -26.90 11.53
CA ILE A 116 -8.50 -28.29 11.73
C ILE A 116 -6.98 -28.35 11.95
N LEU A 117 -6.19 -27.67 11.11
CA LEU A 117 -4.73 -27.67 11.25
C LEU A 117 -4.27 -27.01 12.55
N LYS A 118 -4.95 -25.94 13.00
CA LYS A 118 -4.66 -25.30 14.27
C LYS A 118 -4.89 -26.25 15.44
N ILE A 119 -6.08 -26.88 15.49
CA ILE A 119 -6.44 -27.83 16.55
C ILE A 119 -5.46 -29.01 16.56
N GLU A 120 -5.16 -29.56 15.40
CA GLU A 120 -4.24 -30.69 15.27
C GLU A 120 -2.82 -30.29 15.73
N PHE A 121 -2.35 -29.10 15.36
CA PHE A 121 -1.06 -28.59 15.81
C PHE A 121 -1.01 -28.39 17.34
N GLU A 122 -2.08 -27.84 17.92
CA GLU A 122 -2.16 -27.58 19.36
C GLU A 122 -2.28 -28.86 20.20
N THR A 123 -3.02 -29.86 19.71
CA THR A 123 -3.28 -31.14 20.40
C THR A 123 -2.15 -32.16 20.23
N ASN A 124 -1.38 -32.09 19.14
CA ASN A 124 -0.25 -32.99 18.92
C ASN A 124 1.03 -32.42 19.53
N GLU A 125 1.40 -32.89 20.71
CA GLU A 125 2.63 -32.47 21.38
C GLU A 125 3.89 -32.67 20.51
N SER A 126 3.95 -33.72 19.68
CA SER A 126 5.10 -33.94 18.78
C SER A 126 5.25 -32.84 17.74
N LEU A 127 4.14 -32.23 17.28
CA LEU A 127 4.21 -31.11 16.34
C LEU A 127 4.69 -29.82 17.01
N ARG A 128 4.53 -29.71 18.33
CA ARG A 128 4.96 -28.55 19.10
C ARG A 128 6.40 -28.66 19.60
N LYS A 129 6.82 -29.86 20.02
CA LYS A 129 8.06 -30.10 20.79
C LYS A 129 9.28 -30.49 19.95
N ASP A 130 9.10 -31.08 18.77
CA ASP A 130 10.22 -31.57 17.93
C ASP A 130 10.94 -30.43 17.23
#